data_AF-A0A2Z5R2A2-F1
#
_entry.id   AF-A0A2Z5R2A2-F1
#
_cell.length_a   1.000
_cell.length_b   1.000
_cell.length_c   1.000
_cell.angle_alpha   90.00
_cell.angle_beta   90.00
_cell.angle_gamma   90.00
#
_symmetry.space_group_name_H-M   'P 1'
#
loop_
_entity.id
_entity.type
_entity.pdbx_description
1 polymer ?
#
loop_
_entity_poly.entity_id
_entity_poly.type
_entity_poly.pdbx_seq_one_letter_code
_entity_poly.pdbx_strand_id
1 'polypeptide(L)'
;MNQQNISAVTGIVSSSTSRRRFLGVGAAAAATVLLGACAGIPTSKNVHRYSDKLEVRENKNQAIHAVGPQEDAPPEAIIEGFIHAGVDSADNYAVARQFLTSDFKGKWNPTTTTRVYRNTAQVSADESSSGVYRARFQQTTLVSEQGLTSSFAETLETFDFKLRQIEGQWRIEACPDGLWLDSVEFDRVFSPYRLYFYNSMYTHAVPDIRWFAHRDGQLGILLQTVMGGPASYLKEVTASTLVEGMSLERAEVSDRDAKIHINGPVLNAVTRARLRQQVGYVLSNFSSVNKFELTYNGSVVSEDAPTGFQEAP
;
A
#
# COMPACT_ATOMS: atom_id res chain seq x y z
N MET A 1 18.05 -100.76 28.09
CA MET A 1 18.74 -100.25 29.30
C MET A 1 18.51 -98.75 29.33
N ASN A 2 17.88 -98.07 30.29
CA ASN A 2 17.21 -98.34 31.56
C ASN A 2 16.20 -97.16 31.72
N GLN A 3 14.91 -97.40 32.05
CA GLN A 3 14.27 -97.05 33.35
C GLN A 3 14.40 -95.54 33.76
N GLN A 4 13.41 -94.75 34.17
CA GLN A 4 12.02 -94.91 34.64
C GLN A 4 11.22 -93.59 34.48
N ASN A 5 9.89 -93.70 34.71
CA ASN A 5 8.87 -92.67 34.98
C ASN A 5 9.28 -91.50 35.91
N ILE A 6 8.55 -90.38 35.82
CA ILE A 6 7.58 -89.86 36.83
C ILE A 6 7.16 -88.43 36.48
N SER A 7 5.85 -88.16 36.51
CA SER A 7 5.21 -86.83 36.50
C SER A 7 5.26 -86.17 37.89
N ALA A 8 5.45 -84.84 37.98
CA ALA A 8 4.90 -83.97 39.05
C ALA A 8 5.15 -82.48 38.74
N VAL A 9 4.09 -81.65 38.64
CA VAL A 9 3.55 -80.70 39.64
C VAL A 9 4.27 -79.35 39.75
N THR A 10 3.50 -78.34 39.35
CA THR A 10 3.34 -76.93 39.75
C THR A 10 4.17 -76.36 40.93
N GLY A 11 4.65 -75.13 40.76
CA GLY A 11 5.05 -74.24 41.86
C GLY A 11 5.47 -72.85 41.37
N ILE A 12 4.58 -71.86 41.52
CA ILE A 12 4.79 -70.44 41.23
C ILE A 12 5.51 -69.78 42.41
N VAL A 13 6.49 -68.91 42.15
CA VAL A 13 6.84 -67.81 43.06
C VAL A 13 7.05 -66.52 42.26
N SER A 14 6.28 -65.51 42.62
CA SER A 14 6.38 -64.13 42.17
C SER A 14 7.37 -63.36 43.05
N SER A 15 8.17 -62.48 42.48
CA SER A 15 8.77 -61.36 43.23
C SER A 15 8.79 -60.08 42.42
N SER A 16 8.23 -59.06 43.05
CA SER A 16 7.98 -57.71 42.55
C SER A 16 9.12 -56.77 42.93
N THR A 17 9.79 -56.13 41.95
CA THR A 17 10.44 -54.81 42.15
C THR A 17 11.02 -54.29 40.83
N SER A 18 10.21 -53.70 39.93
CA SER A 18 10.75 -52.83 38.86
C SER A 18 9.70 -51.95 38.16
N ARG A 19 8.68 -51.43 38.87
CA ARG A 19 7.68 -50.52 38.24
C ARG A 19 7.87 -49.04 38.54
N ARG A 20 8.75 -48.66 39.47
CA ARG A 20 8.96 -47.24 39.85
C ARG A 20 10.07 -46.51 39.08
N ARG A 21 10.97 -47.23 38.39
CA ARG A 21 12.05 -46.60 37.59
C ARG A 21 11.64 -46.21 36.16
N PHE A 22 10.59 -46.81 35.62
CA PHE A 22 10.13 -46.53 34.24
C PHE A 22 9.18 -45.34 34.12
N LEU A 23 8.54 -44.91 35.21
CA LEU A 23 7.62 -43.75 35.20
C LEU A 23 8.34 -42.39 35.23
N GLY A 24 9.55 -42.31 35.79
CA GLY A 24 10.33 -41.06 35.81
C GLY A 24 10.95 -40.69 34.46
N VAL A 25 11.37 -41.70 33.69
CA VAL A 25 12.00 -41.49 32.37
C VAL A 25 10.96 -41.05 31.32
N GLY A 26 9.74 -41.58 31.38
CA GLY A 26 8.66 -41.19 30.46
C GLY A 26 8.19 -39.75 30.63
N ALA A 27 8.09 -39.27 31.88
CA ALA A 27 7.67 -37.89 32.15
C ALA A 27 8.72 -36.85 31.75
N ALA A 28 10.01 -37.15 31.95
CA ALA A 28 11.11 -36.27 31.53
C ALA A 28 11.23 -36.19 30.00
N ALA A 29 11.02 -37.30 29.29
CA ALA A 29 11.04 -37.33 27.82
C ALA A 29 9.86 -36.56 27.19
N ALA A 30 8.67 -36.63 27.80
CA ALA A 30 7.49 -35.88 27.33
C ALA A 30 7.64 -34.36 27.54
N ALA A 31 8.28 -33.93 28.63
CA ALA A 31 8.55 -32.51 28.89
C ALA A 31 9.53 -31.89 27.89
N THR A 32 10.54 -32.64 27.43
CA THR A 32 11.50 -32.15 26.42
C THR A 32 10.91 -32.00 25.02
N VAL A 33 9.89 -32.79 24.66
CA VAL A 33 9.24 -32.67 23.34
C VAL A 33 8.34 -31.43 23.26
N LEU A 34 7.74 -31.01 24.36
CA LEU A 34 6.88 -29.82 24.40
C LEU A 34 7.65 -28.49 24.33
N LEU A 35 8.94 -28.47 24.69
CA LEU A 35 9.81 -27.29 24.59
C LEU A 35 10.33 -27.02 23.16
N GLY A 36 10.19 -27.98 22.24
CA GLY A 36 10.56 -27.83 20.82
C GLY A 36 9.42 -27.34 19.92
N ALA A 37 8.21 -27.15 20.44
CA ALA A 37 7.02 -26.79 19.67
C ALA A 37 6.79 -25.27 19.55
N CYS A 38 7.70 -24.43 20.04
CA CYS A 38 7.71 -23.03 19.66
C CYS A 38 8.06 -22.96 18.16
N ALA A 39 7.07 -22.59 17.35
CA ALA A 39 7.23 -22.31 15.93
C ALA A 39 8.52 -21.50 15.69
N GLY A 40 9.53 -22.15 15.10
CA GLY A 40 10.73 -21.47 14.67
C GLY A 40 10.34 -20.50 13.56
N ILE A 41 10.38 -19.20 13.85
CA ILE A 41 10.44 -18.19 12.80
C ILE A 41 11.68 -18.55 11.96
N PRO A 42 11.57 -18.75 10.64
CA PRO A 42 12.70 -19.12 9.81
C PRO A 42 13.82 -18.08 9.97
N THR A 43 14.96 -18.51 10.49
CA THR A 43 16.13 -17.65 10.64
C THR A 43 16.74 -17.37 9.27
N SER A 44 16.33 -16.24 8.71
CA SER A 44 17.19 -15.23 8.08
C SER A 44 18.20 -15.66 7.00
N LYS A 45 17.93 -16.71 6.20
CA LYS A 45 18.77 -16.98 5.00
C LYS A 45 18.24 -16.40 3.69
N ASN A 46 17.01 -15.88 3.68
CA ASN A 46 16.42 -15.19 2.52
C ASN A 46 15.72 -13.86 2.91
N VAL A 47 16.18 -13.18 3.96
CA VAL A 47 15.77 -11.78 4.14
C VAL A 47 16.57 -10.98 3.12
N HIS A 48 15.99 -10.78 1.94
CA HIS A 48 16.47 -9.76 1.03
C HIS A 48 16.32 -8.43 1.76
N ARG A 49 17.44 -7.88 2.22
CA ARG A 49 17.51 -6.48 2.62
C ARG A 49 17.30 -5.70 1.32
N TYR A 50 16.04 -5.42 0.97
CA TYR A 50 15.74 -4.35 0.02
C TYR A 50 16.48 -3.13 0.56
N SER A 51 17.26 -2.51 -0.31
CA SER A 51 18.18 -1.43 -0.01
C SER A 51 17.59 -0.44 1.01
N ASP A 52 18.41 0.05 1.96
CA ASP A 52 18.01 1.07 2.94
C ASP A 52 17.43 2.35 2.27
N LYS A 53 17.64 2.46 0.96
CA LYS A 53 17.00 3.39 0.06
C LYS A 53 16.16 2.60 -0.95
N LEU A 54 14.82 2.65 -0.87
CA LEU A 54 14.01 2.63 -2.08
C LEU A 54 14.58 3.73 -2.95
N GLU A 55 15.05 3.36 -4.14
CA GLU A 55 15.35 4.32 -5.19
C GLU A 55 14.00 4.94 -5.58
N VAL A 56 13.61 6.01 -4.88
CA VAL A 56 12.69 6.98 -5.47
C VAL A 56 13.48 7.49 -6.65
N ARG A 57 13.17 6.96 -7.83
CA ARG A 57 13.72 7.50 -9.06
C ARG A 57 13.26 8.95 -9.06
N GLU A 58 14.19 9.89 -8.83
CA GLU A 58 14.04 11.24 -9.36
C GLU A 58 14.01 11.06 -10.88
N ASN A 59 12.86 10.63 -11.40
CA ASN A 59 12.59 10.68 -12.81
C ASN A 59 12.62 12.16 -13.12
N LYS A 60 13.73 12.60 -13.73
CA LYS A 60 13.78 13.89 -14.42
C LYS A 60 12.52 13.93 -15.25
N ASN A 61 11.59 14.80 -14.85
CA ASN A 61 10.29 15.04 -15.47
C ASN A 61 10.45 15.20 -16.99
N GLN A 62 10.47 14.11 -17.73
CA GLN A 62 9.99 14.16 -19.10
C GLN A 62 8.48 14.19 -18.92
N ALA A 63 7.92 15.38 -19.12
CA ALA A 63 6.48 15.55 -19.11
C ALA A 63 5.90 14.55 -20.11
N ILE A 64 5.13 13.59 -19.60
CA ILE A 64 4.41 12.64 -20.43
C ILE A 64 3.15 13.36 -20.86
N HIS A 65 3.03 13.60 -22.15
CA HIS A 65 1.85 14.23 -22.71
C HIS A 65 1.01 13.18 -23.40
N ALA A 66 -0.19 12.95 -22.86
CA ALA A 66 -1.18 12.12 -23.51
C ALA A 66 -1.71 12.81 -24.77
N VAL A 67 -2.25 12.00 -25.69
CA VAL A 67 -2.92 12.50 -26.90
C VAL A 67 -4.41 12.51 -26.65
N GLY A 68 -5.07 13.61 -27.01
CA GLY A 68 -6.53 13.75 -26.91
C GLY A 68 -7.30 12.91 -27.94
N PRO A 69 -8.64 12.89 -27.85
CA PRO A 69 -9.48 12.13 -28.79
C PRO A 69 -9.29 12.62 -30.22
N GLN A 70 -9.06 11.69 -31.14
CA GLN A 70 -9.01 11.99 -32.57
C GLN A 70 -10.42 12.24 -33.10
N GLU A 71 -10.53 13.15 -34.07
CA GLU A 71 -11.78 13.42 -34.77
C GLU A 71 -12.24 12.19 -35.54
N ASP A 72 -13.55 11.92 -35.52
CA ASP A 72 -14.22 10.79 -36.16
C ASP A 72 -13.69 9.40 -35.74
N ALA A 73 -12.95 9.33 -34.63
CA ALA A 73 -12.46 8.07 -34.09
C ALA A 73 -13.62 7.14 -33.72
N PRO A 74 -13.51 5.83 -34.02
CA PRO A 74 -14.53 4.87 -33.64
C PRO A 74 -14.59 4.74 -32.09
N PRO A 75 -15.72 4.26 -31.55
CA PRO A 75 -15.92 4.08 -30.10
C PRO A 75 -14.79 3.34 -29.38
N GLU A 76 -14.26 2.28 -29.98
CA GLU A 76 -13.16 1.48 -29.43
C GLU A 76 -11.90 2.34 -29.26
N ALA A 77 -11.53 3.14 -30.26
CA ALA A 77 -10.38 4.03 -30.21
C ALA A 77 -10.55 5.16 -29.18
N ILE A 78 -11.78 5.61 -28.92
CA ILE A 78 -12.08 6.56 -27.85
C ILE A 78 -11.82 5.95 -26.47
N ILE A 79 -12.23 4.69 -26.25
CA ILE A 79 -11.98 3.97 -24.99
C ILE A 79 -10.49 3.71 -24.79
N GLU A 80 -9.81 3.21 -25.82
CA GLU A 80 -8.36 2.96 -25.78
C GLU A 80 -7.58 4.24 -25.52
N GLY A 81 -7.91 5.33 -26.23
CA GLY A 81 -7.30 6.64 -26.02
C GLY A 81 -7.52 7.17 -24.59
N PHE A 82 -8.71 7.00 -24.03
CA PHE A 82 -9.00 7.34 -22.63
C PHE A 82 -8.15 6.56 -21.64
N ILE A 83 -8.02 5.24 -21.83
CA ILE A 83 -7.18 4.36 -21.00
C ILE A 83 -5.71 4.83 -21.07
N HIS A 84 -5.20 5.02 -22.29
CA HIS A 84 -3.82 5.47 -22.51
C HIS A 84 -3.56 6.87 -21.97
N ALA A 85 -4.55 7.77 -22.00
CA ALA A 85 -4.41 9.11 -21.45
C ALA A 85 -4.29 9.15 -19.92
N GLY A 86 -4.56 8.04 -19.23
CA GLY A 86 -4.40 7.91 -17.78
C GLY A 86 -2.96 8.05 -17.28
N VAL A 87 -1.96 8.03 -18.17
CA VAL A 87 -0.54 8.25 -17.83
C VAL A 87 -0.22 9.71 -17.53
N ASP A 88 -1.01 10.65 -18.06
CA ASP A 88 -0.75 12.09 -17.98
C ASP A 88 -1.55 12.70 -16.82
N SER A 89 -0.87 12.91 -15.70
CA SER A 89 -1.49 13.38 -14.47
C SER A 89 -1.75 14.89 -14.43
N ALA A 90 -1.29 15.64 -15.43
CA ALA A 90 -1.35 17.10 -15.48
C ALA A 90 -2.79 17.61 -15.41
N ASP A 91 -2.98 18.75 -14.73
CA ASP A 91 -4.27 19.42 -14.57
C ASP A 91 -5.41 18.46 -14.17
N ASN A 92 -5.09 17.53 -13.27
CA ASN A 92 -5.99 16.47 -12.81
C ASN A 92 -6.49 15.55 -13.95
N TYR A 93 -5.55 15.03 -14.75
CA TYR A 93 -5.80 14.19 -15.93
C TYR A 93 -6.65 14.90 -16.99
N ALA A 94 -6.32 16.16 -17.29
CA ALA A 94 -7.12 17.00 -18.19
C ALA A 94 -7.30 16.37 -19.58
N VAL A 95 -6.28 15.70 -20.13
CA VAL A 95 -6.36 15.03 -21.44
C VAL A 95 -7.32 13.84 -21.41
N ALA A 96 -7.24 12.97 -20.40
CA ALA A 96 -8.19 11.86 -20.25
C ALA A 96 -9.64 12.37 -20.15
N ARG A 97 -9.85 13.49 -19.46
CA ARG A 97 -11.18 14.13 -19.35
C ARG A 97 -11.73 14.65 -20.68
N GLN A 98 -10.92 14.81 -21.73
CA GLN A 98 -11.39 15.21 -23.06
C GLN A 98 -12.16 14.09 -23.78
N PHE A 99 -11.90 12.83 -23.44
CA PHE A 99 -12.63 11.66 -23.96
C PHE A 99 -14.02 11.51 -23.35
N LEU A 100 -14.27 12.15 -22.21
CA LEU A 100 -15.52 12.08 -21.46
C LEU A 100 -16.53 13.12 -21.95
N THR A 101 -17.82 12.85 -21.76
CA THR A 101 -18.88 13.86 -21.99
C THR A 101 -18.78 15.00 -20.98
N SER A 102 -19.29 16.20 -21.33
CA SER A 102 -19.20 17.40 -20.49
C SER A 102 -19.85 17.25 -19.11
N ASP A 103 -20.91 16.46 -19.01
CA ASP A 103 -21.70 16.14 -17.82
C ASP A 103 -21.12 14.98 -16.98
N PHE A 104 -20.22 14.17 -17.56
CA PHE A 104 -19.55 13.08 -16.86
C PHE A 104 -18.13 13.44 -16.43
N LYS A 105 -17.42 14.28 -17.19
CA LYS A 105 -16.02 14.61 -16.92
C LYS A 105 -15.75 15.21 -15.55
N GLY A 106 -16.74 15.83 -14.89
CA GLY A 106 -16.60 16.34 -13.52
C GLY A 106 -16.89 15.31 -12.42
N LYS A 107 -17.52 14.19 -12.77
CA LYS A 107 -17.90 13.11 -11.84
C LYS A 107 -16.83 12.02 -11.78
N TRP A 108 -16.16 11.75 -12.89
CA TRP A 108 -15.11 10.75 -12.96
C TRP A 108 -13.95 11.10 -12.02
N ASN A 109 -13.65 10.17 -11.10
CA ASN A 109 -12.57 10.29 -10.14
C ASN A 109 -11.43 9.31 -10.47
N PRO A 110 -10.28 9.81 -10.96
CA PRO A 110 -9.14 8.96 -11.31
C PRO A 110 -8.36 8.42 -10.10
N THR A 111 -8.52 9.00 -8.90
CA THR A 111 -7.67 8.63 -7.75
C THR A 111 -8.27 7.55 -6.87
N THR A 112 -9.47 7.03 -7.18
CA THR A 112 -10.14 6.00 -6.36
C THR A 112 -9.38 4.67 -6.37
N THR A 113 -8.83 4.29 -7.53
CA THR A 113 -8.02 3.10 -7.70
C THR A 113 -7.21 3.17 -8.99
N THR A 114 -6.06 2.50 -9.02
CA THR A 114 -5.29 2.26 -10.25
C THR A 114 -5.21 0.76 -10.49
N ARG A 115 -5.59 0.34 -11.69
CA ARG A 115 -5.57 -1.04 -12.15
C ARG A 115 -4.36 -1.23 -13.06
N VAL A 116 -3.42 -2.06 -12.62
CA VAL A 116 -2.23 -2.38 -13.41
C VAL A 116 -2.49 -3.64 -14.21
N TYR A 117 -2.37 -3.55 -15.53
CA TYR A 117 -2.58 -4.67 -16.44
C TYR A 117 -1.33 -5.01 -17.25
N ARG A 118 -1.34 -6.18 -17.89
CA ARG A 118 -0.36 -6.58 -18.90
C ARG A 118 -1.03 -6.69 -20.27
N ASN A 119 -0.21 -6.67 -21.32
CA ASN A 119 -0.65 -6.72 -22.72
C ASN A 119 -1.60 -5.55 -23.06
N THR A 120 -2.36 -5.65 -24.14
CA THR A 120 -3.28 -4.59 -24.59
C THR A 120 -4.69 -4.86 -24.09
N ALA A 121 -5.42 -3.80 -23.73
CA ALA A 121 -6.84 -3.90 -23.44
C ALA A 121 -7.61 -4.36 -24.70
N GLN A 122 -8.57 -5.27 -24.54
CA GLN A 122 -9.42 -5.71 -25.65
C GLN A 122 -10.77 -5.03 -25.52
N VAL A 123 -11.09 -4.13 -26.46
CA VAL A 123 -12.35 -3.39 -26.47
C VAL A 123 -13.27 -3.97 -27.55
N SER A 124 -14.53 -4.23 -27.19
CA SER A 124 -15.54 -4.74 -28.11
C SER A 124 -16.93 -4.22 -27.76
N ALA A 125 -17.75 -3.93 -28.77
CA ALA A 125 -19.16 -3.59 -28.57
C ALA A 125 -19.92 -4.71 -27.84
N ASP A 126 -20.89 -4.34 -27.00
CA ASP A 126 -21.87 -5.27 -26.45
C ASP A 126 -23.03 -5.44 -27.45
N GLU A 127 -23.09 -6.60 -28.09
CA GLU A 127 -24.15 -6.92 -29.08
C GLU A 127 -25.56 -6.84 -28.49
N SER A 128 -25.69 -6.95 -27.16
CA SER A 128 -26.98 -6.90 -26.46
C SER A 128 -27.43 -5.49 -26.06
N SER A 129 -26.54 -4.48 -26.13
CA SER A 129 -26.82 -3.13 -25.65
C SER A 129 -26.14 -2.06 -26.50
N SER A 130 -26.94 -1.31 -27.26
CA SER A 130 -26.45 -0.22 -28.10
C SER A 130 -25.73 0.85 -27.27
N GLY A 131 -24.55 1.29 -27.75
CA GLY A 131 -23.73 2.30 -27.07
C GLY A 131 -22.94 1.79 -25.85
N VAL A 132 -23.02 0.50 -25.54
CA VAL A 132 -22.23 -0.13 -24.48
C VAL A 132 -21.08 -0.93 -25.08
N TYR A 133 -19.91 -0.77 -24.49
CA TYR A 133 -18.66 -1.42 -24.90
C TYR A 133 -18.02 -2.07 -23.69
N ARG A 134 -17.36 -3.21 -23.89
CA ARG A 134 -16.65 -3.95 -22.85
C ARG A 134 -15.15 -3.89 -23.11
N ALA A 135 -14.40 -3.39 -22.13
CA ALA A 135 -12.95 -3.43 -22.13
C ALA A 135 -12.48 -4.56 -21.22
N ARG A 136 -11.68 -5.49 -21.76
CA ARG A 136 -11.09 -6.62 -21.02
C ARG A 136 -9.62 -6.38 -20.76
N PHE A 137 -9.18 -6.67 -19.53
CA PHE A 137 -7.81 -6.45 -19.07
C PHE A 137 -7.26 -7.69 -18.39
N GLN A 138 -6.00 -8.01 -18.64
CA GLN A 138 -5.23 -8.96 -17.85
C GLN A 138 -4.62 -8.23 -16.66
N GLN A 139 -5.41 -8.08 -15.60
CA GLN A 139 -5.07 -7.31 -14.41
C GLN A 139 -4.12 -8.10 -13.50
N THR A 140 -3.14 -7.42 -12.91
CA THR A 140 -2.12 -8.06 -12.04
C THR A 140 -1.94 -7.36 -10.70
N THR A 141 -2.27 -6.07 -10.61
CA THR A 141 -2.15 -5.30 -9.37
C THR A 141 -3.26 -4.26 -9.27
N LEU A 142 -3.73 -4.05 -8.05
CA LEU A 142 -4.58 -2.92 -7.67
C LEU A 142 -3.80 -1.99 -6.76
N VAL A 143 -3.92 -0.69 -7.00
CA VAL A 143 -3.52 0.36 -6.07
C VAL A 143 -4.79 1.04 -5.55
N SER A 144 -4.95 1.11 -4.23
CA SER A 144 -6.06 1.82 -3.61
C SER A 144 -5.84 3.34 -3.64
N GLU A 145 -6.89 4.11 -3.35
CA GLU A 145 -6.81 5.56 -3.16
C GLU A 145 -5.74 5.98 -2.13
N GLN A 146 -5.53 5.16 -1.10
CA GLN A 146 -4.50 5.41 -0.07
C GLN A 146 -3.10 4.94 -0.50
N GLY A 147 -2.92 4.50 -1.75
CA GLY A 147 -1.66 4.01 -2.28
C GLY A 147 -1.29 2.59 -1.84
N LEU A 148 -2.23 1.80 -1.31
CA LEU A 148 -1.95 0.41 -0.93
C LEU A 148 -1.98 -0.49 -2.15
N THR A 149 -0.93 -1.28 -2.34
CA THR A 149 -0.84 -2.23 -3.45
C THR A 149 -1.32 -3.62 -3.04
N SER A 150 -2.09 -4.27 -3.91
CA SER A 150 -2.46 -5.68 -3.83
C SER A 150 -2.13 -6.33 -5.17
N SER A 151 -1.05 -7.12 -5.19
CA SER A 151 -0.63 -7.88 -6.37
C SER A 151 -1.13 -9.32 -6.29
N PHE A 152 -1.52 -9.88 -7.43
CA PHE A 152 -2.12 -11.20 -7.54
C PHE A 152 -1.72 -11.87 -8.86
N ALA A 153 -2.00 -13.17 -8.98
CA ALA A 153 -1.88 -13.87 -10.25
C ALA A 153 -2.81 -13.24 -11.28
N GLU A 154 -2.40 -13.16 -12.53
CA GLU A 154 -3.13 -12.47 -13.59
C GLU A 154 -4.61 -12.89 -13.64
N THR A 155 -5.52 -11.91 -13.54
CA THR A 155 -6.98 -12.10 -13.65
C THR A 155 -7.52 -11.36 -14.86
N LEU A 156 -8.43 -12.00 -15.58
CA LEU A 156 -9.16 -11.36 -16.68
C LEU A 156 -10.35 -10.58 -16.09
N GLU A 157 -10.25 -9.26 -16.12
CA GLU A 157 -11.32 -8.35 -15.67
C GLU A 157 -12.02 -7.72 -16.87
N THR A 158 -13.32 -7.44 -16.74
CA THR A 158 -14.12 -6.78 -17.79
C THR A 158 -14.84 -5.58 -17.20
N PHE A 159 -14.79 -4.45 -17.89
CA PHE A 159 -15.44 -3.21 -17.48
C PHE A 159 -16.29 -2.63 -18.60
N ASP A 160 -17.47 -2.13 -18.23
CA ASP A 160 -18.42 -1.52 -19.15
C ASP A 160 -18.13 -0.03 -19.33
N PHE A 161 -18.16 0.41 -20.58
CA PHE A 161 -18.07 1.80 -21.01
C PHE A 161 -19.33 2.13 -21.79
N LYS A 162 -19.99 3.24 -21.44
CA LYS A 162 -21.13 3.77 -22.20
C LYS A 162 -20.69 4.98 -22.99
N LEU A 163 -20.99 4.99 -24.28
CA LEU A 163 -20.63 6.06 -25.19
C LEU A 163 -21.86 6.63 -25.86
N ARG A 164 -21.80 7.93 -26.14
CA ARG A 164 -22.78 8.63 -26.95
C ARG A 164 -22.09 9.63 -27.86
N GLN A 165 -22.78 10.04 -28.91
CA GLN A 165 -22.30 11.10 -29.80
C GLN A 165 -22.67 12.48 -29.26
N ILE A 166 -21.73 13.41 -29.34
CA ILE A 166 -21.91 14.85 -29.11
C ILE A 166 -21.39 15.53 -30.36
N GLU A 167 -22.26 16.26 -31.08
CA GLU A 167 -21.89 16.96 -32.32
C GLU A 167 -21.22 16.02 -33.36
N GLY A 168 -21.71 14.78 -33.45
CA GLY A 168 -21.17 13.75 -34.34
C GLY A 168 -19.94 13.01 -33.82
N GLN A 169 -19.34 13.47 -32.71
CA GLN A 169 -18.12 12.89 -32.14
C GLN A 169 -18.43 11.97 -30.95
N TRP A 170 -17.80 10.79 -30.90
CA TRP A 170 -17.98 9.84 -29.80
C TRP A 170 -17.30 10.32 -28.50
N ARG A 171 -18.02 10.22 -27.38
CA ARG A 171 -17.53 10.52 -26.03
C ARG A 171 -18.06 9.53 -25.01
N ILE A 172 -17.28 9.26 -23.96
CA ILE A 172 -17.64 8.36 -22.86
C ILE A 172 -18.60 9.08 -21.91
N GLU A 173 -19.83 8.59 -21.85
CA GLU A 173 -20.91 9.07 -20.98
C GLU A 173 -20.82 8.47 -19.58
N ALA A 174 -20.31 7.23 -19.47
CA ALA A 174 -20.09 6.59 -18.18
C ALA A 174 -19.02 5.50 -18.28
N CYS A 175 -18.17 5.43 -17.25
CA CYS A 175 -17.21 4.35 -17.03
C CYS A 175 -16.93 4.21 -15.53
N PRO A 176 -16.26 3.14 -15.07
CA PRO A 176 -15.78 3.06 -13.70
C PRO A 176 -14.79 4.18 -13.38
N ASP A 177 -14.74 4.55 -12.10
CA ASP A 177 -13.69 5.41 -11.58
C ASP A 177 -12.34 4.68 -11.51
N GLY A 178 -11.30 5.50 -11.48
CA GLY A 178 -9.91 5.05 -11.41
C GLY A 178 -9.19 5.07 -12.75
N LEU A 179 -7.94 4.62 -12.70
CA LEU A 179 -7.03 4.53 -13.83
C LEU A 179 -6.79 3.09 -14.24
N TRP A 180 -6.43 2.90 -15.50
CA TRP A 180 -5.87 1.66 -16.02
C TRP A 180 -4.50 2.00 -16.60
N LEU A 181 -3.48 1.31 -16.15
CA LEU A 181 -2.10 1.50 -16.63
C LEU A 181 -1.52 0.13 -16.98
N ASP A 182 -0.87 0.01 -18.12
CA ASP A 182 -0.04 -1.17 -18.34
C ASP A 182 1.15 -1.13 -17.37
N SER A 183 1.77 -2.29 -17.12
CA SER A 183 2.84 -2.39 -16.14
C SER A 183 4.05 -1.50 -16.43
N VAL A 184 4.36 -1.21 -17.70
CA VAL A 184 5.50 -0.37 -18.07
C VAL A 184 5.19 1.09 -17.75
N GLU A 185 3.97 1.53 -18.07
CA GLU A 185 3.49 2.87 -17.76
C GLU A 185 3.35 3.10 -16.26
N PHE A 186 2.86 2.10 -15.51
CA PHE A 186 2.78 2.16 -14.06
C PHE A 186 4.15 2.42 -13.42
N ASP A 187 5.18 1.65 -13.80
CA ASP A 187 6.55 1.83 -13.30
C ASP A 187 7.15 3.19 -13.68
N ARG A 188 6.65 3.81 -14.75
CA ARG A 188 7.10 5.13 -15.22
C ARG A 188 6.44 6.26 -14.45
N VAL A 189 5.13 6.18 -14.20
CA VAL A 189 4.33 7.30 -13.69
C VAL A 189 3.96 7.20 -12.22
N PHE A 190 4.22 6.06 -11.56
CA PHE A 190 4.08 5.89 -10.11
C PHE A 190 5.42 5.73 -9.43
N SER A 191 5.49 6.14 -8.16
CA SER A 191 6.62 5.89 -7.28
C SER A 191 6.16 5.34 -5.94
N PRO A 192 6.96 4.45 -5.32
CA PRO A 192 6.77 4.07 -3.93
C PRO A 192 7.31 5.15 -3.00
N TYR A 193 6.50 5.54 -2.02
CA TYR A 193 6.83 6.48 -0.95
C TYR A 193 6.84 5.75 0.38
N ARG A 194 7.88 6.01 1.19
CA ARG A 194 7.98 5.49 2.56
C ARG A 194 7.36 6.49 3.51
N LEU A 195 6.21 6.11 4.06
CA LEU A 195 5.61 6.78 5.19
C LEU A 195 6.06 6.07 6.47
N TYR A 196 6.02 6.76 7.59
CA TYR A 196 6.43 6.19 8.87
C TYR A 196 5.40 6.50 9.95
N PHE A 197 5.12 5.51 10.78
CA PHE A 197 4.26 5.61 11.96
C PHE A 197 5.03 5.14 13.18
N TYR A 198 4.65 5.60 14.37
CA TYR A 198 5.30 5.10 15.58
C TYR A 198 4.84 3.67 15.85
N ASN A 199 5.67 2.84 16.46
CA ASN A 199 5.18 1.66 17.15
C ASN A 199 4.35 2.07 18.39
N SER A 200 3.61 1.14 18.98
CA SER A 200 2.75 1.40 20.16
C SER A 200 3.48 2.03 21.35
N MET A 201 4.79 1.81 21.47
CA MET A 201 5.64 2.32 22.54
C MET A 201 6.32 3.66 22.21
N TYR A 202 6.12 4.20 21.01
CA TYR A 202 6.80 5.40 20.50
C TYR A 202 8.34 5.33 20.50
N THR A 203 8.91 4.13 20.33
CA THR A 203 10.36 3.91 20.37
C THR A 203 10.99 3.67 19.00
N HIS A 204 10.20 3.34 17.98
CA HIS A 204 10.67 3.03 16.63
C HIS A 204 9.69 3.53 15.57
N ALA A 205 10.22 3.90 14.41
CA ALA A 205 9.45 4.25 13.23
C ALA A 205 9.17 2.99 12.38
N VAL A 206 7.90 2.66 12.21
CA VAL A 206 7.41 1.55 11.40
C VAL A 206 7.16 2.05 9.98
N PRO A 207 7.86 1.53 8.96
CA PRO A 207 7.67 1.92 7.58
C PRO A 207 6.33 1.42 7.03
N ASP A 208 5.66 2.26 6.26
CA ASP A 208 4.43 2.00 5.52
C ASP A 208 4.63 2.49 4.07
N ILE A 209 4.74 1.55 3.13
CA ILE A 209 5.05 1.86 1.72
C ILE A 209 3.75 2.10 0.96
N ARG A 210 3.62 3.28 0.33
CA ARG A 210 2.46 3.68 -0.47
C ARG A 210 2.87 4.06 -1.89
N TRP A 211 2.11 3.65 -2.89
CA TRP A 211 2.35 3.97 -4.29
C TRP A 211 1.44 5.09 -4.77
N PHE A 212 2.02 6.14 -5.34
CA PHE A 212 1.27 7.28 -5.86
C PHE A 212 1.80 7.70 -7.24
N ALA A 213 0.90 8.18 -8.10
CA ALA A 213 1.28 8.84 -9.34
C ALA A 213 2.12 10.09 -9.06
N HIS A 214 3.05 10.43 -9.94
CA HIS A 214 3.76 11.71 -9.89
C HIS A 214 2.79 12.85 -10.23
N ARG A 215 2.55 13.75 -9.27
CA ARG A 215 1.58 14.85 -9.38
C ARG A 215 2.08 16.10 -8.67
N ASP A 216 1.56 17.25 -9.10
CA ASP A 216 1.71 18.49 -8.34
C ASP A 216 1.08 18.35 -6.95
N GLY A 217 1.69 19.00 -5.95
CA GLY A 217 1.22 18.91 -4.56
C GLY A 217 1.52 17.56 -3.89
N GLN A 218 2.47 16.77 -4.40
CA GLN A 218 2.83 15.46 -3.86
C GLN A 218 3.07 15.46 -2.34
N LEU A 219 3.76 16.47 -1.80
CA LEU A 219 3.98 16.61 -0.36
C LEU A 219 2.66 16.66 0.42
N GLY A 220 1.68 17.42 -0.06
CA GLY A 220 0.35 17.49 0.53
C GLY A 220 -0.38 16.15 0.51
N ILE A 221 -0.30 15.41 -0.59
CA ILE A 221 -0.87 14.06 -0.73
C ILE A 221 -0.28 13.10 0.31
N LEU A 222 1.04 13.08 0.46
CA LEU A 222 1.70 12.20 1.43
C LEU A 222 1.38 12.58 2.87
N LEU A 223 1.35 13.88 3.20
CA LEU A 223 0.98 14.36 4.53
C LEU A 223 -0.48 14.02 4.87
N GLN A 224 -1.41 14.22 3.94
CA GLN A 224 -2.81 13.81 4.10
C GLN A 224 -2.94 12.30 4.26
N THR A 225 -2.16 11.52 3.52
CA THR A 225 -2.13 10.05 3.66
C THR A 225 -1.67 9.64 5.06
N VAL A 226 -0.61 10.27 5.57
CA VAL A 226 -0.11 10.03 6.93
C VAL A 226 -1.15 10.44 7.98
N MET A 227 -1.88 11.54 7.78
CA MET A 227 -3.01 11.95 8.63
C MET A 227 -4.19 10.97 8.60
N GLY A 228 -4.41 10.29 7.47
CA GLY A 228 -5.38 9.20 7.35
C GLY A 228 -5.01 7.94 8.13
N GLY A 229 -3.78 7.87 8.64
CA GLY A 229 -3.30 6.79 9.49
C GLY A 229 -2.59 5.66 8.72
N PRO A 230 -2.08 4.68 9.48
CA PRO A 230 -1.29 3.57 8.95
C PRO A 230 -2.15 2.63 8.10
N ALA A 231 -1.47 1.84 7.27
CA ALA A 231 -2.11 0.80 6.48
C ALA A 231 -2.91 -0.14 7.38
N SER A 232 -4.00 -0.71 6.86
CA SER A 232 -4.90 -1.58 7.63
C SER A 232 -4.16 -2.73 8.33
N TYR A 233 -3.16 -3.32 7.68
CA TYR A 233 -2.33 -4.39 8.22
C TYR A 233 -1.32 -3.94 9.28
N LEU A 234 -1.09 -2.64 9.45
CA LEU A 234 -0.19 -2.06 10.47
C LEU A 234 -0.94 -1.53 11.70
N LYS A 235 -2.27 -1.33 11.62
CA LYS A 235 -3.05 -0.65 12.66
C LYS A 235 -2.85 -1.21 14.07
N GLU A 236 -2.65 -2.51 14.22
CA GLU A 236 -2.50 -3.16 15.53
C GLU A 236 -1.11 -3.00 16.15
N VAL A 237 -0.08 -2.71 15.34
CA VAL A 237 1.32 -2.64 15.79
C VAL A 237 1.86 -1.20 15.82
N THR A 238 1.10 -0.25 15.30
CA THR A 238 1.46 1.17 15.24
C THR A 238 0.60 2.04 16.14
N ALA A 239 1.18 3.13 16.64
CA ALA A 239 0.47 4.28 17.18
C ALA A 239 0.46 5.43 16.16
N SER A 240 -0.70 6.05 16.00
CA SER A 240 -0.81 7.31 15.29
C SER A 240 -0.62 8.48 16.26
N THR A 241 0.29 9.40 15.94
CA THR A 241 0.37 10.69 16.66
C THR A 241 -0.64 11.70 16.13
N LEU A 242 -1.23 11.38 14.98
CA LEU A 242 -2.26 12.16 14.33
C LEU A 242 -3.60 11.72 14.89
N VAL A 243 -4.23 12.67 15.58
CA VAL A 243 -5.51 12.49 16.26
C VAL A 243 -6.64 12.99 15.39
N GLU A 244 -7.84 12.47 15.65
CA GLU A 244 -9.06 12.96 15.04
C GLU A 244 -9.20 14.48 15.21
N GLY A 245 -9.65 15.17 14.16
CA GLY A 245 -9.79 16.63 14.14
C GLY A 245 -8.56 17.41 13.70
N MET A 246 -7.46 16.75 13.32
CA MET A 246 -6.36 17.41 12.62
C MET A 246 -6.67 17.65 11.13
N SER A 247 -6.15 18.75 10.58
CA SER A 247 -6.25 19.07 9.16
C SER A 247 -4.97 19.71 8.63
N LEU A 248 -4.61 19.36 7.39
CA LEU A 248 -3.55 20.03 6.66
C LEU A 248 -4.12 21.31 6.03
N GLU A 249 -3.62 22.47 6.44
CA GLU A 249 -3.99 23.75 5.83
C GLU A 249 -3.13 24.05 4.60
N ARG A 250 -1.82 23.78 4.70
CA ARG A 250 -0.84 24.11 3.65
C ARG A 250 0.36 23.18 3.71
N ALA A 251 0.85 22.79 2.53
CA ALA A 251 2.13 22.11 2.36
C ALA A 251 2.75 22.57 1.04
N GLU A 252 3.80 23.38 1.14
CA GLU A 252 4.45 24.00 -0.02
C GLU A 252 5.95 23.82 0.08
N VAL A 253 6.61 23.64 -1.06
CA VAL A 253 8.07 23.61 -1.17
C VAL A 253 8.49 24.79 -2.04
N SER A 254 9.37 25.65 -1.51
CA SER A 254 9.92 26.81 -2.19
C SER A 254 11.40 26.92 -1.87
N ASP A 255 12.25 27.09 -2.88
CA ASP A 255 13.71 27.26 -2.72
C ASP A 255 14.38 26.20 -1.82
N ARG A 256 13.94 24.94 -1.93
CA ARG A 256 14.39 23.79 -1.12
C ARG A 256 13.97 23.79 0.35
N ASP A 257 13.13 24.73 0.75
CA ASP A 257 12.53 24.79 2.07
C ASP A 257 11.03 24.42 2.00
N ALA A 258 10.59 23.55 2.90
CA ALA A 258 9.17 23.18 3.00
C ALA A 258 8.48 23.96 4.12
N LYS A 259 7.29 24.50 3.84
CA LYS A 259 6.42 25.14 4.83
C LYS A 259 5.14 24.34 4.98
N ILE A 260 4.92 23.82 6.19
CA ILE A 260 3.79 22.96 6.51
C ILE A 260 2.96 23.61 7.62
N HIS A 261 1.66 23.74 7.39
CA HIS A 261 0.70 24.28 8.37
C HIS A 261 -0.35 23.22 8.66
N ILE A 262 -0.44 22.81 9.92
CA ILE A 262 -1.39 21.82 10.41
C ILE A 262 -2.23 22.48 11.52
N ASN A 263 -3.53 22.28 11.48
CA ASN A 263 -4.44 22.71 12.55
C ASN A 263 -5.04 21.49 13.25
N GLY A 264 -5.50 21.65 14.49
CA GLY A 264 -6.13 20.57 15.25
C GLY A 264 -6.30 20.86 16.74
N PRO A 265 -6.55 19.83 17.56
CA PRO A 265 -6.72 19.98 19.01
C PRO A 265 -5.43 20.42 19.72
N VAL A 266 -5.54 20.90 20.96
CA VAL A 266 -4.36 21.31 21.73
C VAL A 266 -3.47 20.09 22.03
N LEU A 267 -2.20 20.16 21.62
CA LEU A 267 -1.19 19.14 21.87
C LEU A 267 -0.20 19.58 22.94
N ASN A 268 0.31 18.64 23.73
CA ASN A 268 1.47 18.88 24.60
C ASN A 268 2.78 18.96 23.77
N ALA A 269 3.88 19.39 24.40
CA ALA A 269 5.16 19.57 23.73
C ALA A 269 5.71 18.27 23.11
N VAL A 270 5.60 17.13 23.80
CA VAL A 270 6.08 15.83 23.33
C VAL A 270 5.31 15.37 22.09
N THR A 271 3.98 15.49 22.08
CA THR A 271 3.18 15.12 20.90
C THR A 271 3.48 16.03 19.71
N ARG A 272 3.72 17.33 19.92
CA ARG A 272 4.17 18.23 18.84
C ARG A 272 5.54 17.84 18.28
N ALA A 273 6.49 17.45 19.14
CA ALA A 273 7.80 16.96 18.70
C ALA A 273 7.66 15.67 17.88
N ARG A 274 6.79 14.74 18.30
CA ARG A 274 6.51 13.52 17.54
C ARG A 274 5.88 13.78 16.18
N LEU A 275 4.94 14.73 16.11
CA LEU A 275 4.36 15.21 14.85
C LEU A 275 5.44 15.78 13.93
N ARG A 276 6.34 16.61 14.47
CA ARG A 276 7.47 17.16 13.70
C ARG A 276 8.36 16.04 13.14
N GLN A 277 8.72 15.05 13.95
CA GLN A 277 9.51 13.90 13.48
C GLN A 277 8.78 13.11 12.38
N GLN A 278 7.46 12.90 12.51
CA GLN A 278 6.67 12.20 11.49
C GLN A 278 6.59 12.98 10.16
N VAL A 279 6.45 14.30 10.21
CA VAL A 279 6.54 15.19 9.04
C VAL A 279 7.94 15.14 8.42
N GLY A 280 8.98 15.11 9.24
CA GLY A 280 10.37 14.92 8.79
C GLY A 280 10.56 13.63 8.01
N TYR A 281 9.95 12.53 8.44
CA TYR A 281 9.96 11.27 7.70
C TYR A 281 9.28 11.36 6.34
N VAL A 282 8.15 12.07 6.23
CA VAL A 282 7.51 12.30 4.93
C VAL A 282 8.45 13.07 4.01
N LEU A 283 9.09 14.13 4.52
CA LEU A 283 10.02 14.96 3.77
C LEU A 283 11.28 14.22 3.30
N SER A 284 11.67 13.15 3.99
CA SER A 284 12.80 12.30 3.57
C SER A 284 12.61 11.63 2.20
N ASN A 285 11.39 11.63 1.66
CA ASN A 285 11.10 11.18 0.30
C ASN A 285 11.49 12.22 -0.78
N PHE A 286 11.83 13.45 -0.41
CA PHE A 286 12.14 14.55 -1.32
C PHE A 286 13.58 15.01 -1.15
N SER A 287 14.49 14.52 -1.99
CA SER A 287 15.92 14.92 -2.03
C SER A 287 16.14 16.41 -2.27
N SER A 288 15.16 17.10 -2.86
CA SER A 288 15.21 18.53 -3.13
C SER A 288 14.95 19.38 -1.89
N VAL A 289 14.40 18.82 -0.80
CA VAL A 289 14.09 19.56 0.42
C VAL A 289 15.21 19.42 1.45
N ASN A 290 15.76 20.55 1.91
CA ASN A 290 16.84 20.59 2.88
C ASN A 290 16.36 20.90 4.30
N LYS A 291 15.34 21.76 4.43
CA LYS A 291 14.81 22.21 5.71
C LYS A 291 13.30 22.34 5.64
N PHE A 292 12.66 22.34 6.80
CA PHE A 292 11.24 22.62 6.89
C PHE A 292 10.83 23.36 8.15
N GLU A 293 9.83 24.20 7.99
CA GLU A 293 9.10 24.84 9.08
C GLU A 293 7.74 24.14 9.22
N LEU A 294 7.45 23.66 10.42
CA LEU A 294 6.15 23.13 10.77
C LEU A 294 5.47 24.09 11.74
N THR A 295 4.30 24.58 11.36
CA THR A 295 3.42 25.39 12.20
C THR A 295 2.21 24.56 12.59
N TYR A 296 1.89 24.55 13.89
CA TYR A 296 0.74 23.87 14.46
C TYR A 296 -0.18 24.89 15.17
N ASN A 297 -1.43 25.02 14.72
CA ASN A 297 -2.37 26.04 15.23
C ASN A 297 -1.76 27.46 15.25
N GLY A 298 -1.10 27.84 14.16
CA GLY A 298 -0.43 29.15 14.02
C GLY A 298 0.86 29.33 14.82
N SER A 299 1.30 28.34 15.61
CA SER A 299 2.55 28.38 16.37
C SER A 299 3.63 27.48 15.77
N VAL A 300 4.84 28.00 15.60
CA VAL A 300 5.98 27.20 15.10
C VAL A 300 6.29 26.05 16.08
N VAL A 301 6.43 24.85 15.56
CA VAL A 301 6.86 23.67 16.31
C VAL A 301 8.39 23.66 16.37
N SER A 302 8.91 23.82 17.58
CA SER A 302 10.36 23.86 17.87
C SER A 302 11.14 22.70 17.24
N GLU A 303 12.35 22.99 16.79
CA GLU A 303 13.35 22.00 16.40
C GLU A 303 13.96 21.28 17.60
N ASP A 304 14.00 21.95 18.77
CA ASP A 304 14.55 21.39 19.98
C ASP A 304 13.64 20.31 20.58
N ALA A 305 14.22 19.17 20.90
CA ALA A 305 13.56 18.06 21.59
C ALA A 305 13.13 18.50 23.02
N PRO A 306 11.83 18.44 23.36
CA PRO A 306 11.39 18.72 24.72
C PRO A 306 11.76 17.57 25.66
N THR A 307 11.82 17.83 26.97
CA THR A 307 12.04 16.79 27.97
C THR A 307 10.98 15.67 27.85
N GLY A 308 11.44 14.42 27.84
CA GLY A 308 10.57 13.24 27.71
C GLY A 308 10.22 12.85 26.27
N PHE A 309 10.67 13.61 25.28
CA PHE A 309 10.67 13.15 23.89
C PHE A 309 11.86 12.19 23.66
N GLN A 310 11.58 11.12 22.94
CA GLN A 310 12.57 10.18 22.42
C GLN A 310 12.36 10.08 20.92
N GLU A 311 13.42 10.27 20.15
CA GLU A 311 13.39 10.01 18.71
C GLU A 311 13.15 8.53 18.46
N ALA A 312 12.21 8.24 17.57
CA ALA A 312 11.94 6.89 17.10
C ALA A 312 12.70 6.63 15.80
N PRO A 313 13.87 5.98 15.79
CA PRO A 313 14.64 5.71 14.58
C PRO A 313 13.91 4.77 13.61
#